data_AF-A0A7X0RIF9-F1
#
_entry.id   AF-A0A7X0RIF9-F1
#
_cell.length_a   1.000
_cell.length_b   1.000
_cell.length_c   1.000
_cell.angle_alpha   90.00
_cell.angle_beta   90.00
_cell.angle_gamma   90.00
#
_symmetry.space_group_name_H-M   'P 1'
#
loop_
_entity.id
_entity.type
_entity.pdbx_description
1 polymer ?
#
loop_
_entity_poly.entity_id
_entity_poly.type
_entity_poly.pdbx_seq_one_letter_code
_entity_poly.pdbx_strand_id
1 'polypeptide(L)'
;MDLLTLRGIAAGAAGLVVLASVSGCASEPETSAPPAAGRPTGSTGSAGTPAAGPRLEPLRPDEVVVVRRSGTGHGRTDGVTGDLVILYAVCGSRGPIRVRTSLPRVAPLSVPCDGVVSRAQVYTEPGTRFRAVVDAPDATSWQLLVTRRDE
;
A
#
# COMPACT_ATOMS: atom_id res chain seq x y z
N MET A 1 14.49 55.87 -27.24
CA MET A 1 13.18 56.49 -27.56
C MET A 1 12.57 55.67 -28.70
N ASP A 2 11.24 55.67 -28.76
CA ASP A 2 10.30 54.76 -29.45
C ASP A 2 10.04 53.41 -28.74
N LEU A 3 8.98 53.26 -27.92
CA LEU A 3 7.51 53.24 -28.12
C LEU A 3 6.94 51.93 -28.71
N LEU A 4 6.39 51.12 -27.79
CA LEU A 4 5.00 50.63 -27.76
C LEU A 4 4.52 49.57 -28.79
N THR A 5 3.91 48.54 -28.18
CA THR A 5 2.70 47.81 -28.64
C THR A 5 2.91 46.48 -29.37
N LEU A 6 2.56 45.38 -28.71
CA LEU A 6 1.43 44.55 -29.17
C LEU A 6 0.84 43.73 -28.01
N ARG A 7 -0.40 44.05 -27.66
CA ARG A 7 -1.30 43.18 -26.88
C ARG A 7 -1.88 42.13 -27.84
N GLY A 8 -1.93 40.87 -27.41
CA GLY A 8 -2.73 39.81 -28.02
C GLY A 8 -3.60 39.14 -26.96
N ILE A 9 -4.92 39.25 -27.12
CA ILE A 9 -5.98 38.64 -26.30
C ILE A 9 -6.58 37.48 -27.13
N ALA A 10 -6.77 36.31 -26.52
CA ALA A 10 -7.84 35.34 -26.82
C ALA A 10 -7.77 34.22 -25.76
N ALA A 11 -8.68 34.13 -24.79
CA ALA A 11 -10.03 33.56 -24.87
C ALA A 11 -10.03 32.06 -25.23
N GLY A 12 -10.37 31.22 -24.26
CA GLY A 12 -10.53 29.77 -24.45
C GLY A 12 -11.06 29.09 -23.18
N ALA A 13 -12.35 29.28 -22.92
CA ALA A 13 -13.08 28.50 -21.92
C ALA A 13 -13.27 27.06 -22.43
N ALA A 14 -12.94 26.08 -21.61
CA ALA A 14 -13.41 24.70 -21.77
C ALA A 14 -13.93 24.23 -20.42
N GLY A 15 -15.24 24.32 -20.25
CA GLY A 15 -15.94 23.75 -19.13
C GLY A 15 -15.92 22.23 -19.19
N LEU A 16 -15.82 21.60 -18.03
CA LEU A 16 -16.10 20.18 -17.87
C LEU A 16 -17.07 20.05 -16.71
N VAL A 17 -18.32 19.78 -17.10
CA VAL A 17 -19.43 19.38 -16.23
C VAL A 17 -19.13 17.97 -15.74
N VAL A 18 -19.08 17.79 -14.41
CA VAL A 18 -19.16 16.46 -13.80
C VAL A 18 -20.42 16.43 -12.95
N LEU A 19 -21.40 15.67 -13.43
CA LEU A 19 -22.62 15.32 -12.74
C LEU A 19 -22.28 14.41 -11.56
N ALA A 20 -22.38 14.91 -10.33
CA ALA A 20 -22.41 14.08 -9.13
C ALA A 20 -23.87 13.74 -8.81
N SER A 21 -24.27 12.53 -9.18
CA SER A 21 -25.52 11.89 -8.80
C SER A 21 -25.49 11.56 -7.30
N VAL A 22 -26.08 12.42 -6.48
CA VAL A 22 -26.37 12.12 -5.07
C VAL A 22 -27.63 11.24 -4.99
N SER A 23 -27.45 9.93 -5.06
CA SER A 23 -28.43 8.97 -4.52
C SER A 23 -28.29 8.94 -3.00
N GLY A 24 -28.88 9.92 -2.32
CA GLY A 24 -29.14 9.85 -0.89
C GLY A 24 -30.52 9.24 -0.69
N CYS A 25 -30.59 7.93 -0.42
CA CYS A 25 -31.80 7.34 0.15
C CYS A 25 -32.01 7.92 1.54
N ALA A 26 -33.10 8.67 1.68
CA ALA A 26 -33.63 9.11 2.96
C ALA A 26 -33.88 7.89 3.85
N SER A 27 -33.31 7.89 5.05
CA SER A 27 -33.76 7.02 6.14
C SER A 27 -34.55 7.89 7.10
N GLU A 28 -35.86 7.66 7.15
CA GLU A 28 -36.76 8.23 8.16
C GLU A 28 -36.32 7.84 9.59
N PRO A 29 -36.70 8.61 10.61
CA PRO A 29 -36.34 8.35 12.00
C PRO A 29 -37.40 7.45 12.65
N GLU A 30 -37.15 6.15 12.77
CA GLU A 30 -37.97 5.30 13.64
C GLU A 30 -37.50 5.41 15.10
N THR A 31 -38.19 6.29 15.83
CA THR A 31 -38.33 6.19 17.29
C THR A 31 -39.13 4.93 17.60
N SER A 32 -38.48 3.92 18.17
CA SER A 32 -39.10 2.98 19.10
C SER A 32 -38.05 2.10 19.76
N ALA A 33 -37.77 2.38 21.04
CA ALA A 33 -37.38 1.34 21.97
C ALA A 33 -37.73 1.77 23.40
N PRO A 34 -38.57 0.99 24.08
CA PRO A 34 -38.23 0.58 25.42
C PRO A 34 -38.10 -0.95 25.43
N PRO A 35 -37.08 -1.48 26.10
CA PRO A 35 -37.30 -2.74 26.77
C PRO A 35 -37.02 -2.61 28.26
N ALA A 36 -38.00 -3.09 29.01
CA ALA A 36 -37.89 -3.39 30.43
C ALA A 36 -36.79 -4.44 30.69
N ALA A 37 -36.38 -4.45 31.95
CA ALA A 37 -35.31 -5.24 32.54
C ALA A 37 -35.27 -6.73 32.13
N GLY A 38 -34.06 -7.21 31.90
CA GLY A 38 -33.70 -8.63 31.90
C GLY A 38 -32.19 -8.77 32.09
N ARG A 39 -31.76 -9.14 33.30
CA ARG A 39 -30.37 -9.54 33.55
C ARG A 39 -30.19 -10.98 33.08
N PRO A 40 -29.09 -11.29 32.37
CA PRO A 40 -28.29 -12.41 32.86
C PRO A 40 -26.79 -12.13 32.88
N THR A 41 -26.19 -12.76 33.86
CA THR A 41 -24.79 -13.10 34.10
C THR A 41 -24.16 -13.73 32.86
N GLY A 42 -22.93 -13.33 32.49
CA GLY A 42 -22.20 -14.00 31.41
C GLY A 42 -20.98 -13.22 30.94
N SER A 43 -19.85 -13.42 31.62
CA SER A 43 -18.52 -13.11 31.09
C SER A 43 -18.31 -13.83 29.77
N THR A 44 -18.00 -13.10 28.69
CA THR A 44 -16.97 -13.54 27.74
C THR A 44 -16.46 -12.31 27.01
N GLY A 45 -15.20 -11.96 27.28
CA GLY A 45 -14.50 -10.98 26.46
C GLY A 45 -14.47 -11.44 25.02
N SER A 46 -15.03 -10.65 24.13
CA SER A 46 -14.70 -10.74 22.71
C SER A 46 -13.24 -10.34 22.57
N ALA A 47 -12.34 -11.32 22.69
CA ALA A 47 -11.02 -11.22 22.10
C ALA A 47 -11.26 -11.06 20.60
N GLY A 48 -11.33 -9.81 20.15
CA GLY A 48 -11.43 -9.48 18.74
C GLY A 48 -10.29 -10.19 18.04
N THR A 49 -10.63 -11.13 17.16
CA THR A 49 -9.65 -11.81 16.31
C THR A 49 -8.86 -10.71 15.60
N PRO A 50 -7.55 -10.58 15.81
CA PRO A 50 -6.77 -9.59 15.08
C PRO A 50 -6.97 -9.89 13.60
N ALA A 51 -7.46 -8.90 12.84
CA ALA A 51 -7.64 -9.02 11.41
C ALA A 51 -6.33 -9.56 10.83
N ALA A 52 -6.40 -10.73 10.18
CA ALA A 52 -5.23 -11.35 9.58
C ALA A 52 -4.62 -10.34 8.60
N GLY A 53 -3.41 -9.89 8.88
CA GLY A 53 -2.67 -8.99 7.99
C GLY A 53 -2.48 -9.64 6.61
N PRO A 54 -2.15 -8.85 5.58
CA PRO A 54 -1.98 -9.38 4.24
C PRO A 54 -0.86 -10.43 4.26
N ARG A 55 -1.12 -11.64 3.73
CA ARG A 55 -0.18 -12.76 3.77
C ARG A 55 0.43 -13.00 2.39
N LEU A 56 1.75 -12.92 2.28
CA LEU A 56 2.51 -13.35 1.10
C LEU A 56 3.05 -14.76 1.28
N GLU A 57 2.78 -15.61 0.30
CA GLU A 57 3.44 -16.89 0.10
C GLU A 57 4.41 -16.79 -1.08
N PRO A 58 5.49 -17.61 -1.11
CA PRO A 58 6.37 -17.69 -2.28
C PRO A 58 5.53 -18.05 -3.51
N LEU A 59 5.64 -17.26 -4.58
CA LEU A 59 4.83 -17.48 -5.79
C LEU A 59 5.32 -18.67 -6.61
N ARG A 60 6.53 -19.16 -6.34
CA ARG A 60 7.13 -20.29 -7.05
C ARG A 60 7.90 -21.22 -6.11
N PRO A 61 7.92 -22.53 -6.39
CA PRO A 61 8.62 -23.51 -5.56
C PRO A 61 10.15 -23.44 -5.67
N ASP A 62 10.69 -22.91 -6.76
CA ASP A 62 12.14 -22.69 -7.01
C ASP A 62 12.68 -21.42 -6.34
N GLU A 63 11.82 -20.62 -5.70
CA GLU A 63 12.22 -19.38 -5.07
C GLU A 63 12.57 -19.57 -3.59
N VAL A 64 13.84 -19.33 -3.25
CA VAL A 64 14.31 -19.34 -1.87
C VAL A 64 14.02 -18.02 -1.21
N VAL A 65 13.25 -18.05 -0.12
CA VAL A 65 12.97 -16.87 0.70
C VAL A 65 14.22 -16.50 1.51
N VAL A 66 14.82 -15.35 1.17
CA VAL A 66 15.96 -14.81 1.91
C VAL A 66 15.54 -13.78 2.95
N VAL A 67 14.41 -13.09 2.75
CA VAL A 67 13.82 -12.19 3.74
C VAL A 67 12.30 -12.31 3.73
N ARG A 68 11.72 -12.34 4.92
CA ARG A 68 10.29 -12.13 5.15
C ARG A 68 10.12 -11.08 6.25
N ARG A 69 9.39 -10.00 5.95
CA ARG A 69 9.07 -8.93 6.90
C ARG A 69 7.62 -8.52 6.76
N SER A 70 7.00 -8.19 7.86
CA SER A 70 5.69 -7.54 7.94
C SER A 70 5.76 -6.40 8.93
N GLY A 71 4.90 -5.41 8.78
CA GLY A 71 4.87 -4.26 9.68
C GLY A 71 3.74 -3.29 9.36
N THR A 72 3.75 -2.19 10.11
CA THR A 72 2.90 -1.00 9.89
C THR A 72 3.78 0.23 9.78
N GLY A 73 3.43 1.17 8.91
CA GLY A 73 4.24 2.38 8.73
C GLY A 73 5.58 2.12 8.08
N HIS A 74 6.58 2.93 8.40
CA HIS A 74 7.91 2.80 7.82
C HIS A 74 8.64 1.52 8.28
N GLY A 75 9.37 0.88 7.38
CA GLY A 75 10.17 -0.30 7.71
C GLY A 75 11.34 -0.55 6.77
N ARG A 76 12.20 -1.50 7.13
CA ARG A 76 13.34 -1.89 6.31
C ARG A 76 13.72 -3.35 6.51
N THR A 77 14.34 -3.94 5.49
CA THR A 77 15.00 -5.24 5.60
C THR A 77 16.39 -5.10 6.19
N ASP A 78 16.91 -6.23 6.66
CA ASP A 78 18.35 -6.40 6.80
C ASP A 78 19.02 -6.41 5.42
N GLY A 79 20.34 -6.27 5.38
CA GLY A 79 21.06 -6.22 4.12
C GLY A 79 21.06 -7.58 3.41
N VAL A 80 20.54 -7.61 2.19
CA VAL A 80 20.43 -8.76 1.28
C VAL A 80 21.52 -8.67 0.23
N THR A 81 22.12 -9.81 -0.14
CA THR A 81 23.05 -9.93 -1.28
C THR A 81 22.40 -10.70 -2.43
N GLY A 82 23.03 -10.77 -3.60
CA GLY A 82 22.64 -11.70 -4.68
C GLY A 82 22.36 -11.00 -6.01
N ASP A 83 22.76 -11.67 -7.09
CA ASP A 83 22.87 -11.09 -8.43
C ASP A 83 21.49 -10.76 -9.02
N LEU A 84 20.51 -11.62 -8.76
CA LEU A 84 19.10 -11.39 -9.04
C LEU A 84 18.26 -11.73 -7.81
N VAL A 85 17.47 -10.76 -7.36
CA VAL A 85 16.48 -10.91 -6.29
C VAL A 85 15.12 -10.45 -6.76
N ILE A 86 14.08 -11.09 -6.23
CA ILE A 86 12.69 -10.73 -6.52
C ILE A 86 12.07 -10.18 -5.25
N LEU A 87 11.56 -8.95 -5.34
CA LEU A 87 10.80 -8.30 -4.29
C LEU A 87 9.31 -8.56 -4.52
N TYR A 88 8.62 -9.10 -3.53
CA TYR A 88 7.17 -9.15 -3.46
C TYR A 88 6.69 -8.30 -2.31
N ALA A 89 5.73 -7.43 -2.57
CA ALA A 89 5.13 -6.62 -1.53
C ALA A 89 3.61 -6.57 -1.71
N VAL A 90 2.90 -6.52 -0.60
CA VAL A 90 1.45 -6.35 -0.54
C VAL A 90 1.14 -5.34 0.54
N CYS A 91 0.13 -4.50 0.28
CA CYS A 91 -0.41 -3.57 1.25
C CYS A 91 -1.83 -3.98 1.63
N GLY A 92 -2.13 -4.00 2.93
CA GLY A 92 -3.42 -4.43 3.46
C GLY A 92 -4.41 -3.30 3.73
N SER A 93 -3.96 -2.05 3.85
CA SER A 93 -4.85 -0.97 4.30
C SER A 93 -4.31 0.44 4.05
N ARG A 94 -5.16 1.35 3.55
CA ARG A 94 -4.99 2.82 3.50
C ARG A 94 -3.71 3.31 2.78
N GLY A 95 -3.91 3.80 1.55
CA GLY A 95 -2.94 4.64 0.82
C GLY A 95 -1.72 3.88 0.31
N PRO A 96 -1.35 4.01 -0.98
CA PRO A 96 -0.30 3.19 -1.58
C PRO A 96 1.04 3.35 -0.84
N ILE A 97 1.78 2.26 -0.73
CA ILE A 97 3.13 2.25 -0.16
C ILE A 97 4.17 2.32 -1.28
N ARG A 98 5.40 2.72 -0.94
CA ARG A 98 6.55 2.61 -1.84
C ARG A 98 7.62 1.73 -1.23
N VAL A 99 8.15 0.81 -2.02
CA VAL A 99 9.32 0.02 -1.67
C VAL A 99 10.51 0.56 -2.45
N ARG A 100 11.46 1.18 -1.75
CA ARG A 100 12.74 1.64 -2.30
C ARG A 100 13.81 0.63 -1.99
N THR A 101 14.87 0.59 -2.79
CA THR A 101 16.10 -0.10 -2.42
C THR A 101 17.18 0.92 -2.10
N SER A 102 18.21 0.52 -1.35
CA SER A 102 19.40 1.35 -1.15
C SER A 102 20.31 1.44 -2.38
N LEU A 103 19.92 0.84 -3.51
CA LEU A 103 20.67 0.89 -4.76
C LEU A 103 20.29 2.17 -5.53
N PRO A 104 21.26 2.91 -6.08
CA PRO A 104 21.01 4.26 -6.61
C PRO A 104 20.18 4.30 -7.89
N ARG A 105 20.12 3.21 -8.67
CA ARG A 105 19.49 3.19 -10.01
C ARG A 105 18.26 2.29 -10.12
N VAL A 106 17.75 1.81 -9.00
CA VAL A 106 16.56 0.96 -8.98
C VAL A 106 15.34 1.82 -8.74
N ALA A 107 14.39 1.80 -9.68
CA ALA A 107 13.15 2.54 -9.54
C ALA A 107 12.36 2.03 -8.31
N PRO A 108 11.74 2.94 -7.52
CA PRO A 108 10.86 2.53 -6.44
C PRO A 108 9.68 1.72 -6.97
N LEU A 109 9.31 0.66 -6.24
CA LEU A 109 8.10 -0.12 -6.50
C LEU A 109 6.92 0.52 -5.78
N SER A 110 5.93 0.98 -6.53
CA SER A 110 4.64 1.43 -5.97
C SER A 110 3.73 0.22 -5.74
N VAL A 111 3.14 0.11 -4.55
CA VAL A 111 2.29 -1.02 -4.18
C VAL A 111 0.90 -0.48 -3.77
N PRO A 112 -0.16 -0.82 -4.52
CA PRO A 112 -1.51 -0.44 -4.16
C PRO A 112 -1.99 -1.18 -2.90
N CYS A 113 -2.90 -0.55 -2.16
CA CYS A 113 -3.52 -1.13 -0.96
C CYS A 113 -4.90 -1.70 -1.26
N ASP A 114 -4.92 -2.60 -2.23
CA ASP A 114 -6.07 -3.37 -2.71
C ASP A 114 -5.89 -4.88 -2.45
N GLY A 115 -4.84 -5.26 -1.73
CA GLY A 115 -4.47 -6.65 -1.46
C GLY A 115 -3.73 -7.33 -2.63
N VAL A 116 -3.47 -6.64 -3.73
CA VAL A 116 -2.75 -7.19 -4.88
C VAL A 116 -1.25 -7.23 -4.61
N VAL A 117 -0.64 -8.38 -4.90
CA VAL A 117 0.81 -8.56 -4.77
C VAL A 117 1.52 -7.82 -5.90
N SER A 118 2.36 -6.86 -5.54
CA SER A 118 3.27 -6.17 -6.45
C SER A 118 4.63 -6.85 -6.46
N ARG A 119 5.25 -6.91 -7.65
CA ARG A 119 6.51 -7.62 -7.89
C ARG A 119 7.52 -6.72 -8.60
N ALA A 120 8.78 -6.78 -8.17
CA ALA A 120 9.91 -6.19 -8.90
C ALA A 120 11.10 -7.14 -8.92
N GLN A 121 11.81 -7.19 -10.04
CA GLN A 121 13.13 -7.83 -10.14
C GLN A 121 14.21 -6.78 -9.94
N VAL A 122 15.21 -7.11 -9.13
CA VAL A 122 16.34 -6.24 -8.86
C VAL A 122 17.61 -6.99 -9.23
N TYR A 123 18.32 -6.45 -10.22
CA TYR A 123 19.62 -6.94 -10.65
C TYR A 123 20.69 -6.17 -9.87
N THR A 124 21.65 -6.89 -9.29
CA THR A 124 22.77 -6.29 -8.55
C THR A 124 24.09 -6.87 -9.03
N GLU A 125 25.17 -6.11 -8.85
CA GLU A 125 26.50 -6.64 -9.08
C GLU A 125 26.82 -7.72 -8.04
N PRO A 126 27.52 -8.81 -8.42
CA PRO A 126 27.87 -9.88 -7.49
C PRO A 126 28.53 -9.37 -6.22
N GLY A 127 28.08 -9.89 -5.07
CA GLY A 127 28.56 -9.47 -3.75
C GLY A 127 28.01 -8.14 -3.23
N THR A 128 27.23 -7.39 -4.02
CA THR A 128 26.60 -6.15 -3.57
C THR A 128 25.54 -6.42 -2.52
N ARG A 129 25.63 -5.72 -1.39
CA ARG A 129 24.64 -5.77 -0.32
C ARG A 129 23.73 -4.55 -0.39
N PHE A 130 22.42 -4.77 -0.39
CA PHE A 130 21.42 -3.70 -0.39
C PHE A 130 20.32 -3.97 0.63
N ARG A 131 19.51 -2.95 0.93
CA ARG A 131 18.31 -3.06 1.78
C ARG A 131 17.09 -2.63 0.99
N ALA A 132 15.95 -3.25 1.24
CA ALA A 132 14.66 -2.71 0.85
C ALA A 132 14.08 -1.89 2.02
N VAL A 133 13.51 -0.74 1.68
CA VAL A 133 12.91 0.23 2.61
C VAL A 133 11.48 0.44 2.18
N VAL A 134 10.54 0.27 3.10
CA VAL A 134 9.11 0.48 2.89
C VAL A 134 8.75 1.84 3.47
N ASP A 135 8.28 2.73 2.61
CA ASP A 135 7.68 4.00 2.99
C ASP A 135 6.17 3.87 2.94
N ALA A 136 5.55 3.89 4.12
CA ALA A 136 4.12 3.78 4.30
C ALA A 136 3.67 4.75 5.40
N PRO A 137 2.43 5.27 5.33
CA PRO A 137 1.80 5.97 6.46
C PRO A 137 1.76 5.08 7.71
N ASP A 138 1.89 5.65 8.91
CA ASP A 138 2.11 4.91 10.17
C ASP A 138 1.11 3.76 10.46
N ALA A 139 -0.13 3.91 10.02
CA ALA A 139 -1.19 2.91 10.21
C ALA A 139 -1.32 1.89 9.06
N THR A 140 -0.55 2.03 7.99
CA THR A 140 -0.64 1.19 6.79
C THR A 140 0.11 -0.11 7.00
N SER A 141 -0.63 -1.23 6.99
CA SER A 141 -0.07 -2.57 7.11
C SER A 141 0.50 -3.09 5.80
N TRP A 142 1.64 -3.78 5.87
CA TRP A 142 2.31 -4.33 4.71
C TRP A 142 3.06 -5.63 5.03
N GLN A 143 3.30 -6.41 3.98
CA GLN A 143 4.25 -7.52 3.99
C GLN A 143 5.20 -7.40 2.81
N LEU A 144 6.46 -7.73 3.05
CA LEU A 144 7.55 -7.78 2.08
C LEU A 144 8.23 -9.15 2.13
N LEU A 145 8.39 -9.76 0.97
CA LEU A 145 9.16 -10.99 0.76
C LEU A 145 10.27 -10.67 -0.24
N VAL A 146 11.49 -11.12 0.06
CA VAL A 146 12.61 -11.07 -0.88
C VAL A 146 13.04 -12.50 -1.15
N THR A 147 13.05 -12.90 -2.42
CA THR A 147 13.45 -14.23 -2.85
C THR A 147 14.65 -14.17 -3.81
N ARG A 148 15.36 -15.29 -3.90
CA ARG A 148 16.32 -15.60 -4.97
C ARG A 148 15.81 -16.81 -5.75
N ARG A 149 16.30 -17.00 -6.96
CA ARG A 149 16.13 -18.26 -7.68
C ARG A 149 17.39 -19.09 -7.49
N ASP A 150 17.22 -20.36 -7.13
CA ASP A 150 18.29 -21.34 -7.28
C ASP A 150 18.31 -21.77 -8.75
N GLU A 151 19.46 -21.61 -9.40
CA GLU A 151 19.73 -22.15 -10.74
C GLU A 151 20.35 -23.55 -10.65
#